data_AF-A0A1C5PRU0-F1
#
_entry.id   AF-A0A1C5PRU0-F1
#
_cell.length_a   1.000
_cell.length_b   1.000
_cell.length_c   1.000
_cell.angle_alpha   90.00
_cell.angle_beta   90.00
_cell.angle_gamma   90.00
#
_symmetry.space_group_name_H-M   'P 1'
#
loop_
_entity.id
_entity.type
_entity.pdbx_description
1 polymer ?
#
loop_
_entity_poly.entity_id
_entity_poly.type
_entity_poly.pdbx_seq_one_letter_code
_entity_poly.pdbx_strand_id
1 'polypeptide(L)'
;MRFSDKLKQAMKELELNQIQVCGMTGKSKASISQYLSGKQVPSEKVQEEMATAMGLEAGYFYRLDEADRTRFLPSRDIRDGVIPKMDVMRAAELMQMNANTVRKGLQQGVFPWGYGIHTSDNRWVYFINARRFAEIEGIKAEEA
;
A
#
# COMPACT_ATOMS: atom_id res chain seq x y z
N MET A 1 -2.14 2.88 7.09
CA MET A 1 -2.52 3.74 8.24
C MET A 1 -3.02 2.90 9.40
N ARG A 2 -3.07 3.44 10.64
CA ARG A 2 -3.63 2.70 11.80
C ARG A 2 -5.17 2.68 11.74
N PHE A 3 -5.81 1.72 12.41
CA PHE A 3 -7.27 1.61 12.49
C PHE A 3 -7.95 2.93 12.90
N SER A 4 -7.40 3.62 13.89
CA SER A 4 -7.92 4.90 14.37
C SER A 4 -7.95 5.98 13.30
N ASP A 5 -6.97 6.00 12.41
CA ASP A 5 -6.85 6.99 11.34
C ASP A 5 -7.88 6.72 10.25
N LYS A 6 -8.03 5.44 9.88
CA LYS A 6 -9.05 4.99 8.95
C LYS A 6 -10.46 5.24 9.46
N LEU A 7 -10.72 5.01 10.74
CA LEU A 7 -12.01 5.28 11.34
C LEU A 7 -12.35 6.77 11.30
N LYS A 8 -11.38 7.65 11.60
CA LYS A 8 -11.55 9.11 11.46
C LYS A 8 -11.80 9.53 10.01
N GLN A 9 -11.09 8.92 9.08
CA GLN A 9 -11.25 9.20 7.65
C GLN A 9 -12.63 8.78 7.15
N ALA A 10 -13.06 7.55 7.43
CA ALA A 10 -14.39 7.06 7.11
C ALA A 10 -15.49 7.97 7.71
N MET A 11 -15.33 8.39 8.96
CA MET A 11 -16.26 9.33 9.59
C MET A 11 -16.33 10.67 8.85
N LYS A 12 -15.19 11.19 8.38
CA LYS A 12 -15.14 12.44 7.62
C LYS A 12 -15.77 12.30 6.24
N GLU A 13 -15.47 11.22 5.52
CA GLU A 13 -15.96 10.96 4.16
C GLU A 13 -17.46 10.70 4.12
N LEU A 14 -17.99 10.00 5.12
CA LEU A 14 -19.41 9.71 5.28
C LEU A 14 -20.16 10.80 6.04
N GLU A 15 -19.48 11.88 6.43
CA GLU A 15 -20.02 12.98 7.25
C GLU A 15 -20.71 12.51 8.55
N LEU A 16 -20.16 11.45 9.16
CA LEU A 16 -20.68 10.83 10.37
C LEU A 16 -20.04 11.40 11.64
N ASN A 17 -20.88 11.69 12.62
CA ASN A 17 -20.43 12.01 13.98
C ASN A 17 -20.31 10.75 14.85
N GLN A 18 -19.64 10.88 15.99
CA GLN A 18 -19.38 9.74 16.89
C GLN A 18 -20.67 9.05 17.36
N ILE A 19 -21.76 9.80 17.55
CA ILE A 19 -23.04 9.26 18.03
C ILE A 19 -23.67 8.39 16.94
N GLN A 20 -23.63 8.83 15.69
CA GLN A 20 -24.11 8.05 14.55
C GLN A 20 -23.32 6.75 14.40
N VAL A 21 -21.99 6.80 14.52
CA VAL A 21 -21.16 5.58 14.47
C VAL A 21 -21.50 4.62 15.60
N CYS A 22 -21.75 5.12 16.82
CA CYS A 22 -22.21 4.27 17.93
C CYS A 22 -23.54 3.59 17.60
N GLY A 23 -24.49 4.34 17.03
CA GLY A 23 -25.80 3.83 16.63
C GLY A 23 -25.72 2.77 15.53
N MET A 24 -24.87 2.98 14.52
CA MET A 24 -24.69 2.05 13.40
C MET A 24 -23.97 0.78 13.83
N THR A 25 -22.87 0.92 14.58
CA THR A 25 -21.99 -0.21 14.93
C THR A 25 -22.43 -0.99 16.19
N GLY A 26 -23.42 -0.47 16.93
CA GLY A 26 -23.87 -1.03 18.21
C GLY A 26 -22.81 -0.97 19.32
N LYS A 27 -21.71 -0.23 19.13
CA LYS A 27 -20.65 -0.08 20.13
C LYS A 27 -20.93 1.10 21.05
N SER A 28 -20.47 0.97 22.29
CA SER A 28 -20.60 2.04 23.28
C SER A 28 -19.79 3.28 22.88
N LYS A 29 -20.24 4.46 23.32
CA LYS A 29 -19.50 5.73 23.14
C LYS A 29 -18.09 5.66 23.70
N ALA A 30 -17.89 4.95 24.82
CA ALA A 30 -16.58 4.74 25.42
C ALA A 30 -15.66 3.93 24.50
N SER A 31 -16.16 2.83 23.93
CA SER A 31 -15.42 1.99 22.99
C SER A 31 -15.04 2.76 21.73
N ILE A 32 -15.99 3.46 21.09
CA ILE A 32 -15.70 4.27 19.91
C ILE A 32 -14.68 5.38 20.23
N SER A 33 -14.75 5.99 21.41
CA SER A 33 -13.75 6.99 21.84
C SER A 33 -12.35 6.38 22.00
N GLN A 34 -12.26 5.19 22.58
CA GLN A 34 -10.98 4.46 22.71
C GLN A 34 -10.41 4.04 21.36
N TYR A 35 -11.28 3.71 20.40
CA TYR A 35 -10.90 3.40 19.03
C TYR A 35 -10.37 4.63 18.28
N LEU A 36 -11.06 5.77 18.38
CA LEU A 36 -10.66 7.03 17.75
C LEU A 36 -9.35 7.59 18.34
N SER A 37 -9.12 7.39 19.64
CA SER A 37 -7.86 7.76 20.29
C SER A 37 -6.72 6.79 19.97
N GLY A 38 -6.99 5.62 19.39
CA GLY A 38 -6.00 4.57 19.14
C GLY A 38 -5.54 3.84 20.40
N LYS A 39 -6.19 4.08 21.55
CA LYS A 39 -5.88 3.40 22.82
C LYS A 39 -6.24 1.91 22.77
N GLN A 40 -7.26 1.57 21.99
CA GLN A 40 -7.68 0.20 21.77
C GLN A 40 -7.94 -0.04 20.29
N VAL A 41 -7.52 -1.19 19.79
CA VAL A 41 -7.87 -1.67 18.45
C VAL A 41 -8.83 -2.86 18.61
N PRO A 42 -10.01 -2.83 18.00
CA PRO A 42 -10.94 -3.96 18.02
C PRO A 42 -10.39 -5.16 17.22
N SER A 43 -10.90 -6.36 17.49
CA SER A 43 -10.52 -7.56 16.71
C SER A 43 -10.97 -7.45 15.25
N GLU A 44 -10.35 -8.21 14.36
CA GLU A 44 -10.63 -8.18 12.92
C GLU A 44 -12.12 -8.39 12.60
N LYS A 45 -12.74 -9.40 13.21
CA LYS A 45 -14.19 -9.65 13.08
C LYS A 45 -15.03 -8.42 13.44
N VAL A 46 -14.66 -7.70 14.51
CA VAL A 46 -15.37 -6.50 14.94
C VAL A 46 -15.12 -5.35 13.97
N GLN A 47 -13.93 -5.25 13.38
CA GLN A 47 -13.64 -4.27 12.34
C GLN A 47 -14.50 -4.49 11.08
N GLU A 48 -14.68 -5.74 10.65
CA GLU A 48 -15.54 -6.10 9.51
C GLU A 48 -17.02 -5.77 9.77
N GLU A 49 -17.52 -6.13 10.96
CA GLU A 49 -18.87 -5.79 11.41
C GLU A 49 -19.08 -4.27 11.42
N MET A 50 -18.10 -3.51 11.93
CA MET A 50 -18.12 -2.05 11.93
C MET A 50 -18.11 -1.46 10.52
N ALA A 51 -17.28 -1.98 9.62
CA ALA A 51 -17.22 -1.51 8.24
C ALA A 51 -18.56 -1.73 7.53
N THR A 52 -19.11 -2.93 7.64
CA THR A 52 -20.41 -3.30 7.07
C THR A 52 -21.54 -2.41 7.60
N ALA A 53 -21.55 -2.16 8.92
CA ALA A 53 -22.52 -1.29 9.57
C ALA A 53 -22.43 0.18 9.11
N MET A 54 -21.24 0.64 8.74
CA MET A 54 -21.00 1.98 8.18
C MET A 54 -21.24 2.04 6.66
N GLY A 55 -21.69 0.94 6.03
CA GLY A 55 -21.88 0.87 4.57
C GLY A 55 -20.58 0.77 3.77
N LEU A 56 -19.48 0.44 4.44
CA LEU A 56 -18.18 0.19 3.82
C LEU A 56 -18.01 -1.30 3.56
N GLU A 57 -17.08 -1.64 2.68
CA GLU A 57 -16.71 -3.03 2.48
C GLU A 57 -16.10 -3.62 3.75
N ALA A 58 -16.42 -4.88 4.10
CA ALA A 58 -15.84 -5.59 5.26
C ALA A 58 -14.30 -5.42 5.31
N GLY A 59 -13.71 -5.46 4.10
CA GLY A 59 -12.45 -4.87 3.62
C GLY A 59 -11.74 -3.79 4.41
N TYR A 60 -12.49 -2.77 4.78
CA TYR A 60 -12.00 -1.40 4.73
C TYR A 60 -10.87 -1.12 5.72
N PHE A 61 -11.01 -1.64 6.94
CA PHE A 61 -10.05 -1.42 8.00
C PHE A 61 -8.81 -2.30 7.88
N TYR A 62 -8.95 -3.52 7.35
CA TYR A 62 -7.84 -4.48 7.22
C TYR A 62 -7.06 -4.36 5.91
N ARG A 63 -7.63 -3.75 4.87
CA ARG A 63 -6.88 -3.47 3.64
C ARG A 63 -5.66 -2.64 3.99
N LEU A 64 -4.46 -3.21 3.93
CA LEU A 64 -3.25 -2.40 3.85
C LEU A 64 -3.52 -1.36 2.78
N ASP A 65 -3.54 -0.07 3.18
CA ASP A 65 -3.79 1.01 2.23
C ASP A 65 -2.83 0.80 1.06
N GLU A 66 -3.23 1.11 -0.17
CA GLU A 66 -2.29 1.07 -1.29
C GLU A 66 -1.03 1.91 -0.98
N ALA A 67 -1.16 2.91 -0.09
CA ALA A 67 -0.08 3.67 0.52
C ALA A 67 0.92 2.83 1.36
N ASP A 68 0.44 1.81 2.09
CA ASP A 68 1.29 0.89 2.87
C ASP A 68 1.95 -0.19 1.99
N ARG A 69 1.35 -0.56 0.84
CA ARG A 69 2.02 -1.40 -0.17
C ARG A 69 3.22 -0.71 -0.80
N THR A 70 3.29 0.62 -0.72
CA THR A 70 4.27 1.47 -1.41
C THR A 70 5.33 2.09 -0.51
N ARG A 71 5.47 1.67 0.76
CA ARG A 71 6.47 2.26 1.69
C ARG A 71 7.94 2.14 1.27
N PHE A 72 8.24 1.41 0.20
CA PHE A 72 9.56 1.37 -0.41
C PHE A 72 9.85 2.52 -1.38
N LEU A 73 8.89 3.39 -1.63
CA LEU A 73 9.04 4.46 -2.60
C LEU A 73 9.22 5.76 -1.82
N PRO A 74 10.25 6.57 -2.12
CA PRO A 74 10.42 7.85 -1.46
C PRO A 74 9.11 8.63 -1.60
N SER A 75 8.50 8.98 -0.47
CA SER A 75 7.14 9.53 -0.35
C SER A 75 6.86 10.81 -1.15
N ARG A 76 7.88 11.36 -1.83
CA ARG A 76 7.77 12.47 -2.77
C ARG A 76 7.16 12.06 -4.11
N ASP A 77 7.39 10.82 -4.57
CA ASP A 77 7.00 10.42 -5.92
C ASP A 77 5.56 9.87 -6.02
N ILE A 78 4.93 9.53 -4.90
CA ILE A 78 3.58 8.94 -4.88
C ILE A 78 2.49 10.01 -4.99
N ARG A 79 2.79 11.28 -4.69
CA ARG A 79 1.76 12.33 -4.57
C ARG A 79 1.30 12.94 -5.89
N ASP A 80 2.04 12.76 -6.99
CA ASP A 80 1.83 13.54 -8.23
C ASP A 80 1.52 12.70 -9.49
N GLY A 81 1.02 11.47 -9.35
CA GLY A 81 0.70 10.62 -10.52
C GLY A 81 1.93 10.14 -11.30
N VAL A 82 3.12 10.21 -10.69
CA VAL A 82 4.38 9.73 -11.26
C VAL A 82 4.52 8.24 -10.98
N ILE A 83 4.89 7.47 -12.01
CA ILE A 83 5.15 6.03 -11.82
C ILE A 83 6.46 5.89 -11.04
N PRO A 84 6.42 5.25 -9.85
CA PRO A 84 7.59 5.12 -9.02
C PRO A 84 8.62 4.19 -9.68
N LYS A 85 9.84 4.70 -9.86
CA LYS A 85 10.94 4.00 -10.51
C LYS A 85 11.82 3.31 -9.47
N MET A 86 12.29 2.11 -9.78
CA MET A 86 13.33 1.42 -9.00
C MET A 86 14.62 1.32 -9.82
N ASP A 87 15.77 1.38 -9.14
CA ASP A 87 17.06 1.11 -9.77
C ASP A 87 17.28 -0.39 -9.99
N VAL A 88 18.00 -0.72 -11.06
CA VAL A 88 18.32 -2.10 -11.43
C VAL A 88 19.17 -2.78 -10.35
N MET A 89 20.09 -2.05 -9.69
CA MET A 89 20.90 -2.63 -8.63
C MET A 89 20.04 -3.05 -7.44
N ARG A 90 19.05 -2.23 -7.09
CA ARG A 90 18.13 -2.53 -5.98
C ARG A 90 17.22 -3.71 -6.31
N ALA A 91 16.70 -3.78 -7.52
CA ALA A 91 15.93 -4.94 -7.97
C ALA A 91 16.78 -6.22 -7.93
N ALA A 92 18.04 -6.14 -8.39
CA ALA A 92 18.97 -7.26 -8.37
C ALA A 92 19.30 -7.74 -6.95
N GLU A 93 19.51 -6.82 -6.01
CA GLU A 93 19.71 -7.12 -4.59
C GLU A 93 18.50 -7.85 -4.00
N LEU A 94 17.29 -7.34 -4.23
CA LEU A 94 16.05 -7.94 -3.73
C LEU A 94 15.76 -9.32 -4.33
N MET A 95 16.13 -9.53 -5.59
CA MET A 95 16.00 -10.83 -6.26
C MET A 95 17.18 -11.79 -5.97
N GLN A 96 18.20 -11.35 -5.23
CA GLN A 96 19.47 -12.07 -5.06
C GLN A 96 20.11 -12.50 -6.39
N MET A 97 20.03 -11.63 -7.41
CA MET A 97 20.57 -11.85 -8.74
C MET A 97 21.70 -10.89 -9.05
N ASN A 98 22.54 -11.24 -10.03
CA ASN A 98 23.49 -10.30 -10.59
C ASN A 98 22.76 -9.20 -11.38
N ALA A 99 23.15 -7.94 -11.20
CA ALA A 99 22.56 -6.81 -11.92
C ALA A 99 22.60 -6.97 -13.44
N ASN A 100 23.63 -7.61 -14.00
CA ASN A 100 23.71 -7.86 -15.43
C ASN A 100 22.66 -8.89 -15.91
N THR A 101 22.30 -9.85 -15.07
CA THR A 101 21.19 -10.78 -15.34
C THR A 101 19.87 -10.04 -15.38
N VAL A 102 19.64 -9.13 -14.43
CA VAL A 102 18.42 -8.30 -14.41
C VAL A 102 18.36 -7.39 -15.65
N ARG A 103 19.46 -6.74 -16.02
CA ARG A 103 19.55 -5.93 -17.25
C ARG A 103 19.19 -6.74 -18.49
N LYS A 104 19.74 -7.94 -18.63
CA LYS A 104 19.43 -8.84 -19.75
C LYS A 104 17.96 -9.26 -19.75
N GLY A 105 17.39 -9.63 -18.60
CA GLY A 105 15.98 -10.00 -18.52
C GLY A 105 15.04 -8.84 -18.87
N LEU A 106 15.41 -7.60 -18.53
CA LEU A 106 14.68 -6.39 -18.93
C LEU A 106 14.77 -6.14 -20.44
N GLN A 107 15.92 -6.39 -21.07
CA GLN A 107 16.07 -6.31 -22.53
C GLN A 107 15.25 -7.38 -23.25
N GLN A 108 15.18 -8.57 -22.66
CA GLN A 108 14.42 -9.71 -23.19
C GLN A 108 12.92 -9.61 -22.92
N GLY A 109 12.47 -8.67 -22.09
CA GLY A 109 11.05 -8.50 -21.72
C GLY A 109 10.51 -9.63 -20.83
N VAL A 110 11.37 -10.36 -20.13
CA VAL A 110 10.96 -11.49 -19.26
C VAL A 110 10.27 -10.99 -17.99
N PHE A 111 10.64 -9.80 -17.51
CA PHE A 111 10.09 -9.25 -16.27
C PHE A 111 8.83 -8.42 -16.54
N PRO A 112 7.68 -8.78 -15.93
CA PRO A 112 6.40 -8.08 -16.16
C PRO A 112 6.35 -6.66 -15.55
N TRP A 113 7.33 -6.31 -14.72
CA TRP A 113 7.38 -5.07 -13.96
C TRP A 113 8.38 -4.04 -14.53
N GLY A 114 9.10 -4.35 -15.61
CA GLY A 114 10.09 -3.43 -16.18
C GLY A 114 10.53 -3.81 -17.59
N TYR A 115 11.27 -2.92 -18.24
CA TYR A 115 11.77 -3.13 -19.59
C TYR A 115 13.07 -2.36 -19.85
N GLY A 116 13.86 -2.87 -20.80
CA GLY A 116 15.00 -2.18 -21.39
C GLY A 116 14.59 -1.44 -22.66
N ILE A 117 14.99 -0.18 -22.77
CA ILE A 117 14.81 0.67 -23.95
C ILE A 117 16.16 0.81 -24.63
N HIS A 118 16.25 0.37 -25.89
CA HIS A 118 17.44 0.59 -26.71
C HIS A 118 17.45 2.04 -27.20
N THR A 119 18.40 2.86 -26.74
CA THR A 119 18.46 4.29 -27.07
C THR A 119 19.48 4.61 -28.16
N SER A 120 20.56 3.84 -28.25
CA SER A 120 21.58 3.93 -29.32
C SER A 120 22.36 2.61 -29.39
N ASP A 121 23.19 2.41 -30.42
CA ASP A 121 23.89 1.14 -30.74
C ASP A 121 24.51 0.40 -29.53
N ASN A 122 25.04 1.13 -28.53
CA ASN A 122 25.61 0.53 -27.32
C ASN A 122 25.00 1.05 -26.00
N ARG A 123 23.81 1.67 -26.03
CA ARG A 123 23.19 2.23 -24.82
C ARG A 123 21.77 1.73 -24.62
N TRP A 124 21.54 1.34 -23.38
CA TRP A 124 20.24 0.91 -22.89
C TRP A 124 19.84 1.77 -21.70
N VAL A 125 18.57 2.17 -21.68
CA VAL A 125 17.93 2.78 -20.52
C VAL A 125 16.99 1.74 -19.94
N TYR A 126 17.01 1.60 -18.62
CA TYR A 126 16.17 0.63 -17.92
C TYR A 126 15.08 1.35 -17.17
N PHE A 127 13.87 0.81 -17.24
CA PHE A 127 12.75 1.26 -16.45
C PHE A 127 12.19 0.09 -15.65
N ILE A 128 12.02 0.31 -14.35
CA ILE A 128 11.43 -0.66 -13.43
C ILE A 128 10.31 0.05 -12.68
N ASN A 129 9.09 -0.47 -12.81
CA ASN A 129 7.96 -0.03 -11.99
C ASN A 129 8.07 -0.68 -10.62
N ALA A 130 8.42 0.14 -9.64
CA ALA A 130 8.70 -0.33 -8.30
C ALA A 130 7.47 -0.91 -7.60
N ARG A 131 6.28 -0.38 -7.91
CA ARG A 131 5.00 -0.89 -7.38
C ARG A 131 4.70 -2.29 -7.92
N ARG A 132 4.82 -2.49 -9.24
CA ARG A 132 4.59 -3.79 -9.88
C ARG A 132 5.60 -4.84 -9.43
N PHE A 133 6.86 -4.45 -9.23
CA PHE A 133 7.89 -5.33 -8.71
C PHE A 133 7.48 -5.89 -7.34
N ALA A 134 7.12 -5.01 -6.39
CA ALA A 134 6.72 -5.44 -5.04
C ALA A 134 5.43 -6.29 -5.05
N GLU A 135 4.46 -5.95 -5.90
CA GLU A 135 3.21 -6.72 -6.05
C GLU A 135 3.45 -8.16 -6.54
N ILE A 136 4.34 -8.33 -7.53
CA ILE A 136 4.55 -9.61 -8.22
C ILE A 136 5.52 -10.51 -7.46
N GLU A 137 6.63 -9.96 -6.97
CA GLU A 137 7.65 -10.73 -6.25
C GLU A 137 7.27 -11.01 -4.79
N GLY A 138 6.14 -10.46 -4.31
CA GLY A 138 5.61 -10.73 -2.96
C GLY A 138 6.46 -10.14 -1.83
N ILE A 139 7.34 -9.19 -2.14
CA ILE A 139 8.26 -8.59 -1.17
C ILE A 139 7.48 -7.58 -0.31
N LYS A 140 7.30 -7.92 0.97
CA LYS A 140 6.73 -7.02 1.99
C LYS A 140 7.82 -6.11 2.56
N ALA A 141 7.45 -4.87 2.88
CA ALA A 141 8.35 -3.95 3.58
C ALA A 141 8.56 -4.39 5.02
N GLU A 142 9.74 -4.92 5.33
CA GLU A 142 10.23 -4.97 6.71
C GLU A 142 10.66 -3.55 7.12
N GLU A 143 10.03 -3.06 8.19
CA GLU A 143 10.35 -1.80 8.85
C GLU A 143 11.68 -1.99 9.60
N ALA A 144 12.73 -1.29 9.19
CA ALA A 144 13.95 -1.09 9.99
C ALA A 144 13.88 0.27 10.70
#